data_AF-A0AAV3GNS9-F1
#
_entry.id   AF-A0AAV3GNS9-F1
#
_cell.length_a   1.000
_cell.length_b   1.000
_cell.length_c   1.000
_cell.angle_alpha   90.00
_cell.angle_beta   90.00
_cell.angle_gamma   90.00
#
_symmetry.space_group_name_H-M   'P 1'
#
loop_
_entity.id
_entity.type
_entity.pdbx_description
1 polymer ?
#
loop_
_entity_poly.entity_id
_entity_poly.type
_entity_poly.pdbx_seq_one_letter_code
_entity_poly.pdbx_strand_id
1 'polypeptide(L)'
;MDSIAGPIQVLSRQFPNAQQGKGAALNHAFQIVLADAEKKDYSRNQILVGVVDADGFFSENIVNELTDVFADTTICAAQTRIKMKDVTNFMFIAQDVEFFTINNFIQKARRATKTIGLGGNGQFFRLSMITEHLGYQPWGNALLDDYELTIKLMLKELSIAYIDEAFMAQEALKDVKRFIRQRSRWVQGNLDCLAYLPRVIKSKSLTLRQKCGIYYFLAQPFINLVAGILVFVLTGLQLQHLYRLGFSLSLGISFALAVSISLVFGIFFTINYYRELKSFQLAVPAKLGLISLPFTISYMYLILFVSVVMAYYRFIKGNTTWIKTERN
;
A
#
# COMPACT_ATOMS: atom_id res chain seq x y z
N MET A 1 -1.54 30.33 17.01
CA MET A 1 -2.24 29.36 16.14
C MET A 1 -2.54 30.14 14.89
N ASP A 2 -1.71 30.00 13.87
CA ASP A 2 -1.89 30.75 12.64
C ASP A 2 -2.90 29.99 11.80
N SER A 3 -4.18 30.32 11.99
CA SER A 3 -5.26 29.79 11.18
C SER A 3 -5.09 30.32 9.76
N ILE A 4 -4.78 29.43 8.82
CA ILE A 4 -4.96 29.71 7.40
C ILE A 4 -6.47 29.92 7.21
N ALA A 5 -6.88 31.08 6.67
CA ALA A 5 -8.30 31.40 6.51
C ALA A 5 -8.98 30.38 5.56
N GLY A 6 -9.91 29.58 6.09
CA GLY A 6 -10.70 28.56 5.38
C GLY A 6 -11.23 27.46 6.32
N PRO A 7 -11.95 26.43 5.84
CA PRO A 7 -12.30 25.23 6.62
C PRO A 7 -11.08 24.35 6.97
N ILE A 8 -9.87 24.84 6.67
CA ILE A 8 -8.61 24.13 6.83
C ILE A 8 -8.00 24.56 8.16
N GLN A 9 -7.88 23.61 9.07
CA GLN A 9 -7.19 23.83 10.35
C GLN A 9 -5.81 23.17 10.31
N VAL A 10 -4.78 23.96 10.62
CA VAL A 10 -3.42 23.44 10.78
C VAL A 10 -3.20 23.05 12.23
N LEU A 11 -2.90 21.77 12.45
CA LEU A 11 -2.62 21.22 13.77
C LEU A 11 -1.12 20.99 13.92
N SER A 12 -0.51 21.62 14.92
CA SER A 12 0.91 21.41 15.25
C SER A 12 1.05 20.58 16.53
N ARG A 13 2.04 19.68 16.54
CA ARG A 13 2.46 18.94 17.74
C ARG A 13 3.83 19.47 18.16
N GLN A 14 4.00 19.70 19.45
CA GLN A 14 5.26 20.17 20.04
C GLN A 14 6.02 19.01 20.69
N PHE A 15 7.34 19.11 20.77
CA PHE A 15 8.15 18.14 21.52
C PHE A 15 7.74 18.12 23.01
N PRO A 16 7.78 16.95 23.69
CA PRO A 16 8.26 15.65 23.22
C PRO A 16 7.23 14.83 22.42
N ASN A 17 6.03 15.38 22.20
CA ASN A 17 4.94 14.71 21.50
C ASN A 17 5.05 14.81 19.98
N ALA A 18 5.93 15.66 19.44
CA ALA A 18 6.23 15.73 18.01
C ALA A 18 7.05 14.52 17.52
N GLN A 19 7.00 14.24 16.21
CA GLN A 19 7.85 13.24 15.53
C GLN A 19 7.75 11.78 16.02
N GLN A 20 6.65 11.42 16.68
CA GLN A 20 6.38 10.04 17.15
C GLN A 20 5.77 9.11 16.06
N GLY A 21 5.88 9.46 14.78
CA GLY A 21 5.31 8.70 13.65
C GLY A 21 3.88 9.12 13.25
N LYS A 22 3.42 8.56 12.12
CA LYS A 22 2.13 8.90 11.47
C LYS A 22 0.94 8.52 12.36
N GLY A 23 0.91 7.29 12.89
CA GLY A 23 -0.19 6.81 13.75
C GLY A 23 -0.44 7.70 14.98
N ALA A 24 0.60 8.13 15.68
CA ALA A 24 0.47 9.05 16.82
C ALA A 24 -0.08 10.42 16.42
N ALA A 25 0.29 10.92 15.23
CA ALA A 25 -0.26 12.17 14.70
C ALA A 25 -1.74 12.02 14.32
N LEU A 26 -2.13 10.89 13.73
CA LEU A 26 -3.52 10.58 13.39
C LEU A 26 -4.39 10.41 14.64
N ASN A 27 -3.89 9.74 15.68
CA ASN A 27 -4.60 9.65 16.98
C ASN A 27 -4.87 11.04 17.57
N HIS A 28 -3.89 11.97 17.50
CA HIS A 28 -4.08 13.33 17.98
C HIS A 28 -5.14 14.11 17.15
N ALA A 29 -5.08 14.00 15.82
CA ALA A 29 -6.07 14.61 14.94
C ALA A 29 -7.47 14.02 15.15
N PHE A 30 -7.58 12.72 15.40
CA PHE A 30 -8.85 12.03 15.65
C PHE A 30 -9.55 12.52 16.91
N GLN A 31 -8.81 12.84 17.97
CA GLN A 31 -9.37 13.46 19.17
C GLN A 31 -9.98 14.84 18.89
N ILE A 32 -9.34 15.61 18.00
CA ILE A 32 -9.83 16.93 17.62
C ILE A 32 -11.10 16.81 16.77
N VAL A 33 -11.15 15.85 15.84
CA VAL A 33 -12.37 15.56 15.06
C VAL A 33 -13.54 15.18 15.98
N LEU A 34 -13.28 14.40 17.03
CA LEU A 34 -14.31 14.02 18.01
C LEU A 34 -14.82 15.23 18.80
N ALA A 35 -13.92 16.07 19.30
CA ALA A 35 -14.28 17.28 20.03
C ALA A 35 -15.06 18.26 19.14
N ASP A 36 -14.68 18.40 17.87
CA ASP A 36 -15.37 19.24 16.89
C ASP A 36 -16.76 18.68 16.54
N ALA A 37 -16.90 17.36 16.42
CA ALA A 37 -18.19 16.71 16.20
C ALA A 37 -19.15 16.97 17.36
N GLU A 38 -18.66 16.85 18.60
CA GLU A 38 -19.43 17.14 19.82
C GLU A 38 -19.80 18.62 19.91
N LYS A 39 -18.84 19.52 19.65
CA LYS A 39 -19.07 20.98 19.68
C LYS A 39 -20.11 21.44 18.67
N LYS A 40 -20.17 20.79 17.50
CA LYS A 40 -21.11 21.12 16.41
C LYS A 40 -22.41 20.31 16.47
N ASP A 41 -22.59 19.49 17.51
CA ASP A 41 -23.76 18.62 17.69
C ASP A 41 -24.04 17.69 16.48
N TYR A 42 -22.97 17.23 15.83
CA TYR A 42 -23.08 16.27 14.73
C TYR A 42 -23.11 14.84 15.28
N SER A 43 -24.12 14.06 14.85
CA SER A 43 -24.16 12.63 15.16
C SER A 43 -22.96 11.93 14.55
N ARG A 44 -22.22 11.15 15.36
CA ARG A 44 -21.05 10.39 14.89
C ARG A 44 -21.38 9.41 13.74
N ASN A 45 -22.64 8.98 13.64
CA ASN A 45 -23.12 8.10 12.56
C ASN A 45 -23.18 8.80 11.19
N GLN A 46 -23.21 10.13 11.17
CA GLN A 46 -23.26 10.95 9.96
C GLN A 46 -21.87 11.44 9.52
N ILE A 47 -20.81 11.08 10.25
CA ILE A 47 -19.45 11.57 10.01
C ILE A 47 -18.59 10.47 9.40
N LEU A 48 -18.08 10.76 8.21
CA LEU A 48 -16.99 10.02 7.59
C LEU A 48 -15.69 10.79 7.81
N VAL A 49 -14.64 10.07 8.18
CA VAL A 49 -13.29 10.62 8.34
C VAL A 49 -12.39 10.01 7.28
N GLY A 50 -11.74 10.86 6.50
CA GLY A 50 -10.75 10.46 5.49
C GLY A 50 -9.33 10.74 5.95
N VAL A 51 -8.40 9.85 5.61
CA VAL A 51 -6.95 10.09 5.73
C VAL A 51 -6.36 10.19 4.34
N VAL A 52 -5.80 11.36 4.07
CA VAL A 52 -5.23 11.75 2.78
C VAL A 52 -3.82 12.27 3.03
N ASP A 53 -2.86 11.79 2.24
CA ASP A 53 -1.49 12.29 2.27
C ASP A 53 -1.45 13.71 1.67
N ALA A 54 -0.45 14.51 2.06
CA ALA A 54 -0.36 15.91 1.68
C ALA A 54 -0.20 16.15 0.16
N ASP A 55 0.23 15.13 -0.58
CA ASP A 55 0.37 15.12 -2.04
C ASP A 55 -0.81 14.41 -2.74
N GLY A 56 -1.91 14.15 -2.02
CA GLY A 56 -3.09 13.47 -2.53
C GLY A 56 -4.01 14.38 -3.35
N PHE A 57 -4.45 13.89 -4.50
CA PHE A 57 -5.43 14.53 -5.38
C PHE A 57 -6.60 13.58 -5.64
N PHE A 58 -7.82 14.07 -5.44
CA PHE A 58 -9.03 13.31 -5.66
C PHE A 58 -9.37 13.19 -7.16
N SER A 59 -9.90 12.04 -7.59
CA SER A 59 -10.68 11.97 -8.82
C SER A 59 -12.01 12.72 -8.63
N GLU A 60 -12.53 13.29 -9.72
CA GLU A 60 -13.73 14.14 -9.67
C GLU A 60 -14.96 13.42 -9.10
N ASN A 61 -15.09 12.11 -9.34
CA ASN A 61 -16.19 11.28 -8.87
C ASN A 61 -16.05 10.75 -7.44
N ILE A 62 -14.96 11.03 -6.71
CA ILE A 62 -14.68 10.34 -5.44
C ILE A 62 -15.79 10.49 -4.39
N VAL A 63 -16.43 11.66 -4.32
CA VAL A 63 -17.49 11.93 -3.34
C VAL A 63 -18.73 11.10 -3.65
N ASN A 64 -19.06 10.90 -4.93
CA ASN A 64 -20.18 10.07 -5.36
C ASN A 64 -19.91 8.61 -5.00
N GLU A 65 -18.74 8.08 -5.36
CA GLU A 65 -18.38 6.68 -5.04
C GLU A 65 -18.33 6.42 -3.52
N LEU A 66 -17.84 7.39 -2.73
CA LEU A 66 -17.87 7.29 -1.27
C LEU A 66 -19.30 7.29 -0.73
N THR A 67 -20.17 8.15 -1.28
CA THR A 67 -21.58 8.20 -0.88
C THR A 67 -22.27 6.88 -1.20
N ASP A 68 -22.02 6.31 -2.37
CA ASP A 68 -22.61 5.03 -2.79
C ASP A 68 -22.13 3.87 -1.92
N VAL A 69 -20.82 3.80 -1.62
CA VAL A 69 -20.27 2.75 -0.74
C VAL A 69 -20.76 2.88 0.70
N PHE A 70 -20.82 4.10 1.24
CA PHE A 70 -21.31 4.34 2.59
C PHE A 70 -22.84 4.51 2.65
N ALA A 71 -23.58 4.27 1.57
CA ALA A 71 -25.03 4.04 1.67
C ALA A 71 -25.31 2.72 2.41
N ASP A 72 -24.41 1.74 2.28
CA ASP A 72 -24.41 0.53 3.10
C ASP A 72 -23.89 0.83 4.51
N THR A 73 -24.79 0.76 5.49
CA THR A 73 -24.49 1.04 6.91
C THR A 73 -23.61 -0.03 7.55
N THR A 74 -23.44 -1.19 6.92
CA THR A 74 -22.57 -2.27 7.39
C THR A 74 -21.09 -2.05 7.04
N ILE A 75 -20.81 -1.13 6.10
CA ILE A 75 -19.45 -0.76 5.71
C ILE A 75 -18.83 0.16 6.75
N CYS A 76 -17.75 -0.29 7.39
CA CYS A 76 -17.02 0.49 8.38
C CYS A 76 -16.00 1.42 7.74
N ALA A 77 -15.24 0.91 6.78
CA ALA A 77 -14.18 1.65 6.11
C ALA A 77 -14.16 1.38 4.60
N ALA A 78 -13.54 2.28 3.85
CA ALA A 78 -13.33 2.15 2.42
C ALA A 78 -11.90 2.55 2.05
N GLN A 79 -11.27 1.81 1.13
CA GLN A 79 -10.01 2.17 0.50
C GLN A 79 -10.27 2.51 -0.97
N THR A 80 -9.80 3.66 -1.43
CA THR A 80 -9.83 4.01 -2.85
C THR A 80 -8.61 3.49 -3.59
N ARG A 81 -8.74 3.32 -4.90
CA ARG A 81 -7.61 3.01 -5.77
C ARG A 81 -6.57 4.13 -5.72
N ILE A 82 -5.29 3.79 -5.89
CA ILE A 82 -4.20 4.77 -5.90
C ILE A 82 -3.63 4.90 -7.30
N LYS A 83 -3.28 6.13 -7.69
CA LYS A 83 -2.65 6.45 -8.97
C LYS A 83 -1.42 7.34 -8.74
N MET A 84 -0.43 7.29 -9.63
CA MET A 84 0.62 8.31 -9.70
C MET A 84 0.22 9.48 -10.59
N LYS A 85 0.45 10.69 -10.11
CA LYS A 85 0.28 11.94 -10.84
C LYS A 85 1.47 12.18 -11.79
N ASP A 86 1.22 12.88 -12.90
CA ASP A 86 2.24 13.42 -13.83
C ASP A 86 3.31 12.39 -14.24
N VAL A 87 2.84 11.29 -14.82
CA VAL A 87 3.65 10.13 -15.16
C VAL A 87 4.51 10.39 -16.40
N THR A 88 5.69 10.97 -16.20
CA THR A 88 6.54 11.51 -17.29
C THR A 88 7.71 10.62 -17.71
N ASN A 89 8.17 9.71 -16.86
CA ASN A 89 9.34 8.87 -17.12
C ASN A 89 9.09 7.40 -16.73
N PHE A 90 9.98 6.49 -17.16
CA PHE A 90 9.82 5.05 -16.96
C PHE A 90 9.63 4.66 -15.48
N MET A 91 10.32 5.32 -14.54
CA MET A 91 10.22 5.04 -13.11
C MET A 91 8.85 5.44 -12.56
N PHE A 92 8.27 6.53 -13.08
CA PHE A 92 6.92 6.96 -12.68
C PHE A 92 5.87 6.04 -13.30
N ILE A 93 6.04 5.64 -14.56
CA ILE A 93 5.13 4.70 -15.23
C ILE A 93 5.11 3.37 -14.46
N ALA A 94 6.29 2.87 -14.06
CA ALA A 94 6.37 1.62 -13.32
C ALA A 94 5.70 1.69 -11.94
N GLN A 95 5.87 2.82 -11.21
CA GLN A 95 5.13 3.08 -9.97
C GLN A 95 3.62 3.24 -10.20
N ASP A 96 3.20 3.85 -11.31
CA ASP A 96 1.78 3.98 -11.65
C ASP A 96 1.16 2.62 -11.98
N VAL A 97 1.83 1.77 -12.77
CA VAL A 97 1.35 0.41 -13.05
C VAL A 97 1.24 -0.40 -11.76
N GLU A 98 2.22 -0.27 -10.88
CA GLU A 98 2.21 -0.96 -9.59
C GLU A 98 0.97 -0.61 -8.76
N PHE A 99 0.66 0.68 -8.62
CA PHE A 99 -0.46 1.13 -7.79
C PHE A 99 -1.80 1.08 -8.49
N PHE A 100 -1.85 1.60 -9.72
CA PHE A 100 -3.08 1.70 -10.48
C PHE A 100 -3.52 0.31 -10.92
N THR A 101 -2.65 -0.56 -11.40
CA THR A 101 -3.08 -1.86 -11.98
C THR A 101 -2.81 -3.04 -11.06
N ILE A 102 -1.56 -3.24 -10.62
CA ILE A 102 -1.19 -4.45 -9.87
C ILE A 102 -1.87 -4.46 -8.49
N ASN A 103 -1.80 -3.36 -7.74
CA ASN A 103 -2.46 -3.24 -6.44
C ASN A 103 -3.98 -3.30 -6.57
N ASN A 104 -4.55 -2.74 -7.64
CA ASN A 104 -5.99 -2.87 -7.93
C ASN A 104 -6.41 -4.33 -8.08
N PHE A 105 -5.64 -5.11 -8.84
CA PHE A 105 -5.86 -6.55 -8.99
C PHE A 105 -5.80 -7.28 -7.65
N ILE A 106 -4.81 -6.97 -6.81
CA ILE A 106 -4.64 -7.56 -5.47
C ILE A 106 -5.82 -7.20 -4.56
N GLN A 107 -6.27 -5.94 -4.56
CA GLN A 107 -7.41 -5.50 -3.73
C GLN A 107 -8.73 -6.13 -4.19
N LYS A 108 -8.94 -6.29 -5.50
CA LYS A 108 -10.07 -7.06 -6.05
C LYS A 108 -10.02 -8.53 -5.62
N ALA A 109 -8.85 -9.17 -5.64
CA ALA A 109 -8.69 -10.52 -5.11
C ALA A 109 -8.97 -10.59 -3.60
N ARG A 110 -8.59 -9.55 -2.85
CA ARG A 110 -8.88 -9.42 -1.42
C ARG A 110 -10.35 -9.22 -1.10
N ARG A 111 -11.13 -8.63 -2.01
CA ARG A 111 -12.60 -8.55 -1.90
C ARG A 111 -13.20 -9.95 -1.74
N ALA A 112 -12.74 -10.92 -2.53
CA ALA A 112 -13.21 -12.31 -2.46
C ALA A 112 -12.86 -13.00 -1.12
N THR A 113 -11.77 -12.59 -0.46
CA THR A 113 -11.35 -13.14 0.84
C THR A 113 -11.82 -12.32 2.03
N LYS A 114 -12.52 -11.20 1.81
CA LYS A 114 -12.88 -10.20 2.84
C LYS A 114 -11.64 -9.71 3.62
N THR A 115 -10.53 -9.47 2.92
CA THR A 115 -9.26 -8.98 3.50
C THR A 115 -8.73 -7.74 2.79
N ILE A 116 -9.62 -6.89 2.30
CA ILE A 116 -9.25 -5.60 1.69
C ILE A 116 -8.40 -4.82 2.69
N GLY A 117 -7.26 -4.30 2.22
CA GLY A 117 -6.32 -3.56 3.06
C GLY A 117 -6.47 -2.06 2.91
N LEU A 118 -6.38 -1.32 4.00
CA LEU A 118 -6.17 0.13 3.94
C LEU A 118 -4.70 0.42 3.56
N GLY A 119 -4.48 1.50 2.82
CA GLY A 119 -3.19 1.87 2.23
C GLY A 119 -2.66 3.24 2.66
N GLY A 120 -3.22 3.82 3.73
CA GLY A 120 -2.67 5.02 4.37
C GLY A 120 -3.07 6.34 3.71
N ASN A 121 -3.21 6.32 2.38
CA ASN A 121 -3.72 7.39 1.54
C ASN A 121 -5.06 6.95 0.92
N GLY A 122 -6.06 7.82 0.88
CA GLY A 122 -7.36 7.49 0.29
C GLY A 122 -8.17 6.46 1.07
N GLN A 123 -7.98 6.43 2.39
CA GLN A 123 -8.77 5.59 3.30
C GLN A 123 -9.83 6.44 3.99
N PHE A 124 -11.04 5.91 4.14
CA PHE A 124 -12.19 6.57 4.74
C PHE A 124 -12.87 5.63 5.72
N PHE A 125 -13.43 6.14 6.81
CA PHE A 125 -14.13 5.31 7.79
C PHE A 125 -15.22 6.07 8.53
N ARG A 126 -16.23 5.33 9.01
CA ARG A 126 -17.27 5.87 9.89
C ARG A 126 -16.70 6.19 11.25
N LEU A 127 -16.88 7.43 11.69
CA LEU A 127 -16.41 7.87 13.01
C LEU A 127 -17.02 7.00 14.13
N SER A 128 -18.32 6.74 14.06
CA SER A 128 -19.03 5.95 15.06
C SER A 128 -18.45 4.53 15.23
N MET A 129 -18.35 3.76 14.14
CA MET A 129 -17.85 2.38 14.20
C MET A 129 -16.40 2.30 14.69
N ILE A 130 -15.53 3.23 14.29
CA ILE A 130 -14.16 3.28 14.82
C ILE A 130 -14.17 3.54 16.32
N THR A 131 -14.92 4.54 16.79
CA THR A 131 -14.98 4.84 18.22
C THR A 131 -15.58 3.72 19.05
N GLU A 132 -16.62 3.06 18.56
CA GLU A 132 -17.33 1.99 19.26
C GLU A 132 -16.44 0.75 19.43
N HIS A 133 -15.72 0.35 18.38
CA HIS A 133 -15.01 -0.94 18.37
C HIS A 133 -13.52 -0.85 18.65
N LEU A 134 -12.88 0.28 18.32
CA LEU A 134 -11.44 0.51 18.48
C LEU A 134 -11.12 1.63 19.50
N GLY A 135 -12.13 2.36 19.97
CA GLY A 135 -11.97 3.42 20.95
C GLY A 135 -11.42 4.72 20.36
N TYR A 136 -10.75 5.49 21.22
CA TYR A 136 -10.32 6.86 20.94
C TYR A 136 -8.91 6.94 20.32
N GLN A 137 -8.17 5.84 20.25
CA GLN A 137 -6.82 5.78 19.67
C GLN A 137 -6.68 4.56 18.75
N PRO A 138 -7.27 4.62 17.53
CA PRO A 138 -7.34 3.44 16.67
C PRO A 138 -5.99 3.05 16.05
N TRP A 139 -5.07 3.99 15.83
CA TRP A 139 -3.73 3.68 15.30
C TRP A 139 -2.79 3.20 16.41
N GLY A 140 -2.00 2.16 16.15
CA GLY A 140 -0.96 1.69 17.07
C GLY A 140 0.42 2.19 16.68
N ASN A 141 1.44 1.37 16.94
CA ASN A 141 2.85 1.73 16.83
C ASN A 141 3.55 1.09 15.62
N ALA A 142 2.84 0.33 14.78
CA ALA A 142 3.44 -0.27 13.60
C ALA A 142 3.86 0.81 12.59
N LEU A 143 4.98 0.59 11.89
CA LEU A 143 5.39 1.49 10.79
C LEU A 143 4.41 1.49 9.60
N LEU A 144 3.59 0.45 9.52
CA LEU A 144 2.50 0.26 8.56
C LEU A 144 1.15 0.45 9.30
N ASP A 145 0.89 1.70 9.70
CA ASP A 145 -0.23 2.09 10.56
C ASP A 145 -1.61 1.81 9.94
N ASP A 146 -1.68 1.82 8.61
CA ASP A 146 -2.87 1.52 7.81
C ASP A 146 -3.26 0.03 7.85
N TYR A 147 -2.30 -0.88 7.66
CA TYR A 147 -2.54 -2.31 7.73
C TYR A 147 -2.72 -2.78 9.17
N GLU A 148 -2.05 -2.15 10.13
CA GLU A 148 -2.33 -2.39 11.55
C GLU A 148 -3.81 -2.08 11.86
N LEU A 149 -4.30 -0.92 11.41
CA LEU A 149 -5.72 -0.59 11.51
C LEU A 149 -6.60 -1.63 10.79
N THR A 150 -6.21 -2.05 9.58
CA THR A 150 -6.92 -3.10 8.82
C THR A 150 -7.06 -4.39 9.63
N ILE A 151 -6.00 -4.91 10.25
CA ILE A 151 -6.06 -6.13 11.07
C ILE A 151 -6.98 -5.92 12.28
N LYS A 152 -6.92 -4.77 12.95
CA LYS A 152 -7.81 -4.45 14.07
C LYS A 152 -9.28 -4.46 13.66
N LEU A 153 -9.61 -3.88 12.50
CA LEU A 153 -10.97 -3.90 11.93
C LEU A 153 -11.43 -5.34 11.64
N MET A 154 -10.59 -6.13 10.96
CA MET A 154 -10.94 -7.52 10.65
C MET A 154 -11.14 -8.37 11.91
N LEU A 155 -10.31 -8.20 12.95
CA LEU A 155 -10.46 -8.90 14.23
C LEU A 155 -11.77 -8.53 14.96
N LYS A 156 -12.34 -7.36 14.65
CA LYS A 156 -13.64 -6.88 15.14
C LYS A 156 -14.79 -7.16 14.17
N GLU A 157 -14.54 -7.95 13.12
CA GLU A 157 -15.54 -8.30 12.09
C GLU A 157 -16.09 -7.09 11.33
N LEU A 158 -15.35 -5.99 11.33
CA LEU A 158 -15.71 -4.77 10.61
C LEU A 158 -15.32 -4.89 9.14
N SER A 159 -16.26 -4.55 8.27
CA SER A 159 -16.10 -4.69 6.83
C SER A 159 -15.37 -3.48 6.24
N ILE A 160 -14.52 -3.77 5.25
CA ILE A 160 -13.76 -2.76 4.52
C ILE A 160 -14.13 -2.91 3.04
N ALA A 161 -14.65 -1.84 2.45
CA ALA A 161 -14.93 -1.75 1.02
C ALA A 161 -13.68 -1.32 0.25
N TYR A 162 -13.64 -1.68 -1.04
CA TYR A 162 -12.62 -1.21 -1.96
C TYR A 162 -13.35 -0.53 -3.12
N ILE A 163 -13.02 0.74 -3.37
CA ILE A 163 -13.57 1.57 -4.44
C ILE A 163 -12.57 1.55 -5.58
N ASP A 164 -12.92 0.91 -6.70
CA ASP A 164 -12.05 0.77 -7.87
C ASP A 164 -12.42 1.68 -9.03
N GLU A 165 -13.55 2.37 -8.93
CA GLU A 165 -14.20 3.31 -9.85
C GLU A 165 -13.77 4.78 -9.63
N ALA A 166 -13.20 5.09 -8.46
CA ALA A 166 -12.54 6.35 -8.16
C ALA A 166 -11.10 6.10 -7.72
N PHE A 167 -10.26 7.13 -7.80
CA PHE A 167 -8.86 7.01 -7.39
C PHE A 167 -8.37 8.25 -6.63
N MET A 168 -7.31 8.04 -5.87
CA MET A 168 -6.50 9.09 -5.29
C MET A 168 -5.13 9.11 -5.97
N ALA A 169 -4.85 10.19 -6.68
CA ALA A 169 -3.56 10.42 -7.29
C ALA A 169 -2.56 10.95 -6.25
N GLN A 170 -1.29 10.57 -6.37
CA GLN A 170 -0.20 11.01 -5.49
C GLN A 170 1.10 11.17 -6.29
N GLU A 171 2.11 11.81 -5.71
CA GLU A 171 3.39 11.99 -6.41
C GLU A 171 4.24 10.71 -6.41
N ALA A 172 4.82 10.39 -7.57
CA ALA A 172 5.78 9.31 -7.71
C ALA A 172 7.14 9.69 -7.09
N LEU A 173 7.90 8.69 -6.63
CA LEU A 173 9.24 8.91 -6.11
C LEU A 173 10.24 9.17 -7.24
N LYS A 174 10.97 10.29 -7.13
CA LYS A 174 11.92 10.80 -8.14
C LYS A 174 13.18 9.96 -8.31
N ASP A 175 13.62 9.27 -7.26
CA ASP A 175 14.88 8.52 -7.28
C ASP A 175 14.79 7.15 -6.61
N VAL A 176 15.65 6.24 -7.06
CA VAL A 176 15.73 4.85 -6.61
C VAL A 176 16.01 4.75 -5.10
N LYS A 177 16.77 5.68 -4.53
CA LYS A 177 17.13 5.65 -3.10
C LYS A 177 15.93 5.96 -2.22
N ARG A 178 15.13 6.97 -2.56
CA ARG A 178 13.84 7.28 -1.91
C ARG A 178 12.88 6.11 -2.09
N PHE A 179 12.82 5.50 -3.28
CA PHE A 179 12.02 4.30 -3.55
C PHE A 179 12.38 3.14 -2.61
N ILE A 180 13.65 2.75 -2.56
CA ILE A 180 14.13 1.66 -1.69
C ILE A 180 13.79 1.93 -0.21
N ARG A 181 14.06 3.16 0.26
CA ARG A 181 13.75 3.54 1.64
C ARG A 181 12.27 3.42 1.96
N GLN A 182 11.39 3.90 1.09
CA GLN A 182 9.95 3.79 1.28
C GLN A 182 9.52 2.33 1.35
N ARG A 183 9.97 1.49 0.41
CA ARG A 183 9.55 0.08 0.38
C ARG A 183 10.14 -0.72 1.54
N SER A 184 11.36 -0.42 1.96
CA SER A 184 11.94 -1.01 3.16
C SER A 184 11.11 -0.72 4.42
N ARG A 185 10.54 0.49 4.53
CA ARG A 185 9.66 0.87 5.64
C ARG A 185 8.36 0.05 5.62
N TRP A 186 7.77 -0.19 4.44
CA TRP A 186 6.55 -1.00 4.34
C TRP A 186 6.79 -2.47 4.68
N VAL A 187 7.90 -3.04 4.20
CA VAL A 187 8.30 -4.41 4.56
C VAL A 187 8.54 -4.52 6.06
N GLN A 188 9.24 -3.55 6.65
CA GLN A 188 9.48 -3.52 8.09
C GLN A 188 8.16 -3.38 8.88
N GLY A 189 7.27 -2.48 8.48
CA GLY A 189 5.98 -2.32 9.14
C GLY A 189 5.07 -3.55 9.01
N ASN A 190 5.20 -4.33 7.93
CA ASN A 190 4.58 -5.65 7.84
C ASN A 190 5.15 -6.62 8.89
N LEU A 191 6.48 -6.63 9.11
CA LEU A 191 7.10 -7.40 10.18
C LEU A 191 6.60 -6.97 11.57
N ASP A 192 6.41 -5.67 11.82
CA ASP A 192 5.82 -5.17 13.07
C ASP A 192 4.41 -5.78 13.31
N CYS A 193 3.62 -5.91 12.24
CA CYS A 193 2.28 -6.48 12.28
C CYS A 193 2.25 -7.99 12.62
N LEU A 194 3.39 -8.70 12.61
CA LEU A 194 3.46 -10.09 13.09
C LEU A 194 3.06 -10.22 14.57
N ALA A 195 3.16 -9.15 15.35
CA ALA A 195 2.67 -9.11 16.73
C ALA A 195 1.16 -9.44 16.85
N TYR A 196 0.39 -9.27 15.77
CA TYR A 196 -1.03 -9.60 15.73
C TYR A 196 -1.30 -11.08 15.37
N LEU A 197 -0.30 -11.83 14.90
CA LEU A 197 -0.47 -13.22 14.46
C LEU A 197 -1.09 -14.13 15.53
N PRO A 198 -0.70 -14.08 16.83
CA PRO A 198 -1.35 -14.90 17.86
C PRO A 198 -2.84 -14.59 18.01
N ARG A 199 -3.25 -13.32 17.84
CA ARG A 199 -4.66 -12.91 17.91
C ARG A 199 -5.44 -13.42 16.69
N VAL A 200 -4.84 -13.37 15.51
CA VAL A 200 -5.44 -13.90 14.26
C VAL A 200 -5.62 -15.42 14.36
N ILE A 201 -4.62 -16.15 14.86
CA ILE A 201 -4.69 -17.60 15.05
C ILE A 201 -5.82 -17.97 16.01
N LYS A 202 -5.86 -17.32 17.19
CA LYS A 202 -6.84 -17.59 18.25
C LYS A 202 -8.25 -17.06 17.96
N SER A 203 -8.40 -16.13 17.02
CA SER A 203 -9.70 -15.57 16.68
C SER A 203 -10.66 -16.66 16.21
N LYS A 204 -11.86 -16.71 16.82
CA LYS A 204 -12.97 -17.57 16.39
C LYS A 204 -13.90 -16.87 15.39
N SER A 205 -13.81 -15.54 15.31
CA SER A 205 -14.62 -14.70 14.42
C SER A 205 -14.14 -14.71 12.98
N LEU A 206 -12.82 -14.79 12.77
CA LEU A 206 -12.24 -14.81 11.43
C LEU A 206 -12.47 -16.16 10.75
N THR A 207 -13.07 -16.11 9.55
CA THR A 207 -13.19 -17.29 8.68
C THR A 207 -11.81 -17.79 8.23
N LEU A 208 -11.72 -19.07 7.85
CA LEU A 208 -10.47 -19.64 7.32
C LEU A 208 -9.95 -18.85 6.10
N ARG A 209 -10.86 -18.38 5.23
CA ARG A 209 -10.52 -17.59 4.04
C ARG A 209 -9.88 -16.24 4.41
N GLN A 210 -10.43 -15.56 5.41
CA GLN A 210 -9.85 -14.31 5.94
C GLN A 210 -8.50 -14.56 6.59
N LYS A 211 -8.38 -15.62 7.41
CA LYS A 211 -7.09 -16.01 8.02
C LYS A 211 -6.04 -16.25 6.95
N CYS A 212 -6.35 -17.01 5.89
CA CYS A 212 -5.43 -17.25 4.79
C CYS A 212 -4.99 -15.95 4.09
N GLY A 213 -5.91 -15.01 3.86
CA GLY A 213 -5.57 -13.71 3.27
C GLY A 213 -4.63 -12.87 4.16
N ILE A 214 -4.89 -12.88 5.47
CA ILE A 214 -4.02 -12.20 6.46
C ILE A 214 -2.65 -12.88 6.53
N TYR A 215 -2.61 -14.22 6.62
CA TYR A 215 -1.35 -14.98 6.65
C TYR A 215 -0.54 -14.76 5.39
N TYR A 216 -1.18 -14.76 4.22
CA TYR A 216 -0.51 -14.49 2.95
C TYR A 216 0.16 -13.12 2.96
N PHE A 217 -0.52 -12.07 3.47
CA PHE A 217 0.07 -10.74 3.55
C PHE A 217 1.22 -10.67 4.57
N LEU A 218 1.05 -11.24 5.77
CA LEU A 218 2.09 -11.27 6.79
C LEU A 218 3.29 -12.15 6.39
N ALA A 219 3.09 -13.11 5.49
CA ALA A 219 4.16 -13.93 4.94
C ALA A 219 4.95 -13.23 3.82
N GLN A 220 4.45 -12.13 3.25
CA GLN A 220 5.08 -11.44 2.11
C GLN A 220 6.55 -11.09 2.34
N PRO A 221 6.99 -10.52 3.49
CA PRO A 221 8.40 -10.24 3.71
C PRO A 221 9.29 -11.48 3.57
N PHE A 222 8.84 -12.62 4.11
CA PHE A 222 9.58 -13.88 4.08
C PHE A 222 9.59 -14.50 2.68
N ILE A 223 8.44 -14.53 2.01
CA ILE A 223 8.32 -15.04 0.64
C ILE A 223 9.25 -14.24 -0.28
N ASN A 224 9.22 -12.91 -0.20
CA ASN A 224 10.03 -12.04 -1.04
C ASN A 224 11.53 -12.14 -0.70
N LEU A 225 11.90 -12.34 0.57
CA LEU A 225 13.30 -12.58 0.95
C LEU A 225 13.82 -13.88 0.35
N VAL A 226 13.08 -14.99 0.52
CA VAL A 226 13.48 -16.30 -0.01
C VAL A 226 13.51 -16.28 -1.54
N ALA A 227 12.48 -15.74 -2.18
CA ALA A 227 12.42 -15.62 -3.63
C ALA A 227 13.59 -14.80 -4.17
N GLY A 228 13.91 -13.67 -3.53
CA GLY A 228 15.05 -12.85 -3.93
C GLY A 228 16.39 -13.59 -3.79
N ILE A 229 16.64 -14.25 -2.65
CA ILE A 229 17.86 -15.06 -2.46
C ILE A 229 17.96 -16.14 -3.54
N LEU A 230 16.87 -16.86 -3.82
CA LEU A 230 16.84 -17.88 -4.86
C LEU A 230 17.18 -17.31 -6.24
N VAL A 231 16.62 -16.15 -6.61
CA VAL A 231 16.96 -15.47 -7.86
C VAL A 231 18.47 -15.18 -7.95
N PHE A 232 19.05 -14.57 -6.91
CA PHE A 232 20.50 -14.27 -6.91
C PHE A 232 21.38 -15.52 -6.97
N VAL A 233 21.03 -16.57 -6.22
CA VAL A 233 21.77 -17.84 -6.22
C VAL A 233 21.70 -18.51 -7.58
N LEU A 234 20.50 -18.64 -8.16
CA LEU A 234 20.31 -19.28 -9.47
C LEU A 234 21.00 -18.51 -10.59
N THR A 235 20.93 -17.17 -10.58
CA THR A 235 21.67 -16.33 -11.53
C THR A 235 23.18 -16.50 -11.35
N GLY A 236 23.69 -16.55 -10.12
CA GLY A 236 25.11 -16.79 -9.85
C GLY A 236 25.59 -18.13 -10.38
N LEU A 237 24.82 -19.21 -10.18
CA LEU A 237 25.12 -20.54 -10.72
C LEU A 237 25.11 -20.55 -12.25
N GLN A 238 24.17 -19.86 -12.89
CA GLN A 238 24.11 -19.71 -14.35
C GLN A 238 25.36 -18.98 -14.89
N LEU A 239 25.78 -17.88 -14.26
CA LEU A 239 26.98 -17.14 -14.65
C LEU A 239 28.25 -17.98 -14.44
N GLN A 240 28.33 -18.73 -13.35
CA GLN A 240 29.46 -19.63 -13.08
C GLN A 240 29.53 -20.76 -14.11
N HIS A 241 28.39 -21.36 -14.49
CA HIS A 241 28.33 -22.36 -15.54
C HIS A 241 28.81 -21.79 -16.87
N LEU A 242 28.32 -20.59 -17.24
CA LEU A 242 28.74 -19.91 -18.46
C LEU A 242 30.26 -19.65 -18.46
N TYR A 243 30.82 -19.21 -17.34
CA TYR A 243 32.25 -18.93 -17.20
C TYR A 243 33.11 -20.20 -17.30
N ARG A 244 32.69 -21.31 -16.68
CA ARG A 244 33.50 -22.55 -16.61
C ARG A 244 33.36 -23.45 -17.83
N LEU A 245 32.14 -23.59 -18.36
CA LEU A 245 31.79 -24.59 -19.36
C LEU A 245 31.39 -23.96 -20.70
N GLY A 246 31.34 -22.63 -20.77
CA GLY A 246 30.81 -21.92 -21.93
C GLY A 246 29.29 -22.02 -22.05
N PHE A 247 28.77 -21.60 -23.21
CA PHE A 247 27.35 -21.65 -23.50
C PHE A 247 26.90 -23.11 -23.73
N SER A 248 25.83 -23.52 -23.06
CA SER A 248 25.16 -24.80 -23.29
C SER A 248 23.70 -24.59 -23.69
N LEU A 249 23.13 -25.56 -24.41
CA LEU A 249 21.72 -25.53 -24.78
C LEU A 249 20.81 -25.44 -23.54
N SER A 250 21.14 -26.15 -22.46
CA SER A 250 20.40 -26.11 -21.20
C SER A 250 20.41 -24.72 -20.56
N LEU A 251 21.55 -24.03 -20.59
CA LEU A 251 21.66 -22.64 -20.12
C LEU A 251 20.77 -21.72 -20.95
N GLY A 252 20.83 -21.83 -22.28
CA GLY A 252 19.98 -21.07 -23.20
C GLY A 252 18.49 -21.27 -22.94
N ILE A 253 18.04 -22.52 -22.77
CA ILE A 253 16.64 -22.85 -22.44
C ILE A 253 16.23 -22.24 -21.10
N SER A 254 17.05 -22.38 -20.06
CA SER A 254 16.74 -21.85 -18.72
C SER A 254 16.61 -20.32 -18.71
N PHE A 255 17.51 -19.63 -19.42
CA PHE A 255 17.47 -18.18 -19.57
C PHE A 255 16.24 -17.74 -20.36
N ALA A 256 15.96 -18.39 -21.49
CA ALA A 256 14.78 -18.11 -22.32
C ALA A 256 13.48 -18.30 -21.53
N LEU A 257 13.37 -19.36 -20.71
CA LEU A 257 12.20 -19.60 -19.88
C LEU A 257 12.01 -18.49 -18.82
N ALA A 258 13.09 -18.12 -18.12
CA ALA A 258 13.06 -17.06 -17.12
C ALA A 258 12.60 -15.72 -17.72
N VAL A 259 13.19 -15.33 -18.86
CA VAL A 259 12.79 -14.12 -19.59
C VAL A 259 11.35 -14.21 -20.08
N SER A 260 10.92 -15.35 -20.60
CA SER A 260 9.57 -15.56 -21.12
C SER A 260 8.51 -15.40 -20.04
N ILE A 261 8.70 -16.03 -18.87
CA ILE A 261 7.78 -15.89 -17.73
C ILE A 261 7.67 -14.41 -17.31
N SER A 262 8.81 -13.73 -17.20
CA SER A 262 8.85 -12.32 -16.82
C SER A 262 8.12 -11.42 -17.84
N LEU A 263 8.33 -11.69 -19.14
CA LEU A 263 7.66 -10.97 -20.21
C LEU A 263 6.15 -11.25 -20.25
N VAL A 264 5.69 -12.47 -19.98
CA VAL A 264 4.27 -12.79 -19.94
C VAL A 264 3.54 -11.93 -18.91
N PHE A 265 4.05 -11.87 -17.67
CA PHE A 265 3.46 -11.01 -16.63
C PHE A 265 3.61 -9.52 -16.98
N GLY A 266 4.77 -9.12 -17.48
CA GLY A 266 5.03 -7.75 -17.89
C GLY A 266 4.07 -7.25 -18.98
N ILE A 267 3.84 -8.06 -20.01
CA ILE A 267 2.89 -7.78 -21.10
C ILE A 267 1.46 -7.78 -20.56
N PHE A 268 1.10 -8.76 -19.73
CA PHE A 268 -0.23 -8.83 -19.13
C PHE A 268 -0.57 -7.56 -18.36
N PHE A 269 0.30 -7.09 -17.46
CA PHE A 269 0.06 -5.86 -16.70
C PHE A 269 0.11 -4.61 -17.58
N THR A 270 0.94 -4.58 -18.62
CA THR A 270 0.98 -3.47 -19.58
C THR A 270 -0.34 -3.34 -20.34
N ILE A 271 -0.91 -4.45 -20.83
CA ILE A 271 -2.19 -4.46 -21.54
C ILE A 271 -3.32 -4.01 -20.62
N ASN A 272 -3.37 -4.53 -19.40
CA ASN A 272 -4.40 -4.15 -18.43
C ASN A 272 -4.28 -2.67 -18.04
N TYR A 273 -3.07 -2.17 -17.77
CA TYR A 273 -2.83 -0.77 -17.49
C TYR A 273 -3.33 0.13 -18.63
N TYR A 274 -3.01 -0.19 -19.88
CA TYR A 274 -3.51 0.55 -21.04
C TYR A 274 -5.04 0.57 -21.11
N ARG A 275 -5.70 -0.58 -20.88
CA ARG A 275 -7.16 -0.70 -20.88
C ARG A 275 -7.80 0.13 -19.77
N GLU A 276 -7.23 0.08 -18.57
CA GLU A 276 -7.73 0.84 -17.42
C GLU A 276 -7.55 2.35 -17.61
N LEU A 277 -6.41 2.81 -18.14
CA LEU A 277 -6.25 4.23 -18.48
C LEU A 277 -7.32 4.70 -19.48
N LYS A 278 -7.64 3.87 -20.48
CA LYS A 278 -8.68 4.18 -21.46
C LYS A 278 -10.08 4.19 -20.84
N SER A 279 -10.41 3.26 -19.94
CA SER A 279 -11.74 3.24 -19.30
C SER A 279 -11.96 4.47 -18.40
N PHE A 280 -10.90 4.94 -17.75
CA PHE A 280 -10.90 6.16 -16.93
C PHE A 280 -10.70 7.45 -17.73
N GLN A 281 -10.57 7.37 -19.07
CA GLN A 281 -10.31 8.52 -19.95
C GLN A 281 -9.04 9.31 -19.56
N LEU A 282 -8.04 8.61 -19.00
CA LEU A 282 -6.79 9.20 -18.54
C LEU A 282 -5.76 9.27 -19.67
N ALA A 283 -4.81 10.20 -19.52
CA ALA A 283 -3.66 10.31 -20.42
C ALA A 283 -2.85 9.01 -20.44
N VAL A 284 -2.54 8.54 -21.65
CA VAL A 284 -1.71 7.35 -21.86
C VAL A 284 -0.25 7.77 -22.00
N PRO A 285 0.69 7.13 -21.28
CA PRO A 285 2.12 7.39 -21.44
C PRO A 285 2.60 7.15 -22.88
N ALA A 286 3.75 7.73 -23.24
CA ALA A 286 4.35 7.56 -24.55
C ALA A 286 4.56 6.07 -24.90
N LYS A 287 4.42 5.72 -26.20
CA LYS A 287 4.52 4.34 -26.70
C LYS A 287 5.81 3.63 -26.25
N LEU A 288 6.93 4.36 -26.22
CA LEU A 288 8.22 3.84 -25.74
C LEU A 288 8.18 3.44 -24.25
N GLY A 289 7.45 4.19 -23.43
CA GLY A 289 7.20 3.85 -22.03
C GLY A 289 6.39 2.57 -21.89
N LEU A 290 5.36 2.38 -22.71
CA LEU A 290 4.54 1.15 -22.70
C LEU A 290 5.33 -0.09 -23.16
N ILE A 291 6.18 0.05 -24.18
CA ILE A 291 7.00 -1.07 -24.69
C ILE A 291 8.08 -1.48 -23.67
N SER A 292 8.59 -0.54 -22.87
CA SER A 292 9.63 -0.80 -21.86
C SER A 292 9.09 -1.33 -20.53
N LEU A 293 7.77 -1.27 -20.29
CA LEU A 293 7.15 -1.71 -19.05
C LEU A 293 7.40 -3.18 -18.69
N PRO A 294 7.28 -4.16 -19.62
CA PRO A 294 7.51 -5.56 -19.28
C PRO A 294 8.91 -5.81 -18.67
N PHE A 295 9.92 -5.14 -19.23
CA PHE A 295 11.29 -5.18 -18.72
C PHE A 295 11.44 -4.43 -17.39
N THR A 296 10.77 -3.29 -17.25
CA THR A 296 10.87 -2.44 -16.06
C THR A 296 10.25 -3.10 -14.83
N ILE A 297 9.10 -3.75 -14.98
CA ILE A 297 8.45 -4.53 -13.90
C ILE A 297 9.37 -5.65 -13.40
N SER A 298 10.10 -6.27 -14.31
CA SER A 298 11.06 -7.34 -13.99
C SER A 298 12.25 -6.79 -13.21
N TYR A 299 12.80 -5.65 -13.63
CA TYR A 299 13.89 -4.96 -12.95
C TYR A 299 13.50 -4.41 -11.57
N MET A 300 12.23 -3.99 -11.38
CA MET A 300 11.74 -3.55 -10.07
C MET A 300 11.87 -4.63 -8.99
N TYR A 301 11.74 -5.92 -9.32
CA TYR A 301 11.92 -7.00 -8.33
C TYR A 301 13.34 -7.02 -7.74
N LEU A 302 14.36 -6.68 -8.52
CA LEU A 302 15.75 -6.56 -8.02
C LEU A 302 15.90 -5.38 -7.05
N ILE A 303 15.31 -4.23 -7.38
CA ILE A 303 15.30 -3.05 -6.51
C ILE A 303 14.52 -3.34 -5.21
N LEU A 304 13.40 -4.05 -5.33
CA LEU A 304 12.58 -4.46 -4.19
C LEU A 304 13.34 -5.43 -3.28
N PHE A 305 14.19 -6.33 -3.82
CA PHE A 305 15.04 -7.18 -2.98
C PHE A 305 15.97 -6.37 -2.07
N VAL A 306 16.60 -5.32 -2.59
CA VAL A 306 17.42 -4.41 -1.77
C VAL A 306 16.59 -3.78 -0.65
N SER A 307 15.34 -3.43 -0.95
CA SER A 307 14.38 -2.88 0.02
C SER A 307 14.04 -3.90 1.12
N VAL A 308 13.86 -5.17 0.76
CA VAL A 308 13.60 -6.27 1.70
C VAL A 308 14.82 -6.49 2.60
N VAL A 309 16.03 -6.62 2.04
CA VAL A 309 17.26 -6.80 2.83
C VAL A 309 17.47 -5.62 3.79
N MET A 310 17.26 -4.39 3.33
CA MET A 310 17.33 -3.19 4.16
C MET A 310 16.30 -3.22 5.30
N ALA A 311 15.08 -3.69 5.04
CA ALA A 311 14.04 -3.82 6.05
C ALA A 311 14.43 -4.81 7.15
N TYR A 312 14.92 -6.00 6.79
CA TYR A 312 15.38 -7.00 7.75
C TYR A 312 16.55 -6.49 8.59
N TYR A 313 17.52 -5.81 7.96
CA TYR A 313 18.63 -5.18 8.69
C TYR A 313 18.14 -4.18 9.75
N ARG A 314 17.21 -3.30 9.37
CA ARG A 314 16.62 -2.30 10.30
C ARG A 314 15.79 -2.94 11.40
N PHE A 315 15.00 -3.96 11.06
CA PHE A 315 14.18 -4.71 12.00
C PHE A 315 15.03 -5.40 13.07
N ILE A 316 16.10 -6.10 12.66
CA ILE A 316 17.04 -6.78 13.57
C ILE A 316 17.76 -5.78 14.49
N LYS A 317 18.07 -4.58 13.98
CA LYS A 317 18.67 -3.50 14.77
C LYS A 317 17.68 -2.74 15.67
N GLY A 318 16.40 -3.09 15.66
CA GLY A 318 15.36 -2.41 16.45
C GLY A 318 15.09 -0.97 16.01
N ASN A 319 15.46 -0.59 14.77
CA ASN A 319 15.30 0.78 14.28
C ASN A 319 13.85 1.01 13.85
N THR A 320 13.03 1.60 14.70
CA THR A 320 11.63 1.94 14.44
C THR A 320 11.44 3.37 13.92
N THR A 321 12.53 4.06 13.53
CA THR A 321 12.46 5.47 13.17
C THR A 321 11.63 5.67 11.89
N TRP A 322 10.66 6.58 11.94
CA TRP A 322 9.91 7.00 10.77
C TRP A 322 10.80 7.88 9.88
N ILE A 323 11.33 7.30 8.80
CA ILE A 323 12.09 8.05 7.80
C ILE A 323 11.09 8.69 6.85
N LYS A 324 10.87 10.01 7.00
CA LYS A 324 10.05 10.80 6.05
C LYS A 324 10.64 10.61 4.67
N THR A 325 9.82 10.16 3.72
CA THR A 325 10.22 10.15 2.32
C THR A 325 9.84 11.52 1.77
N GLU A 326 10.83 12.36 1.50
CA GLU A 326 10.59 13.65 0.87
C GLU A 326 10.03 13.43 -0.53
N ARG A 327 8.89 14.05 -0.82
CA ARG A 327 8.31 14.17 -2.16
C ARG A 327 8.43 15.64 -2.52
N ASN A 328 9.65 15.99 -2.91
CA ASN A 328 10.08 17.05 -3.81
C ASN A 328 11.57 17.31 -3.68
#